data_AF-A0A523RY20-F1
#
_entry.id   AF-A0A523RY20-F1
#
_cell.length_a   1.000
_cell.length_b   1.000
_cell.length_c   1.000
_cell.angle_alpha   90.00
_cell.angle_beta   90.00
_cell.angle_gamma   90.00
#
_symmetry.space_group_name_H-M   'P 1'
#
loop_
_entity.id
_entity.type
_entity.pdbx_description
1 polymer ?
#
loop_
_entity_poly.entity_id
_entity_poly.type
_entity_poly.pdbx_seq_one_letter_code
_entity_poly.pdbx_strand_id
1 'polypeptide(L)' 'MTKRDYYEILGLKKDAAPEEIKKTYRKLALKYHPDRNSSDGDAEKKFKE' A
#
# COMPACT_ATOMS: atom_id res chain seq x y z
N MET A 1 -8.17 8.71 -18.75
CA MET A 1 -7.33 8.96 -17.56
C MET A 1 -8.02 8.33 -16.37
N THR A 2 -7.68 7.09 -16.03
CA THR A 2 -8.24 6.39 -14.87
C THR A 2 -7.65 7.04 -13.63
N LYS A 3 -8.47 7.79 -12.91
CA LYS A 3 -8.16 8.33 -11.59
C LYS A 3 -7.71 7.13 -10.74
N ARG A 4 -6.43 7.06 -10.40
CA ARG A 4 -5.94 6.00 -9.51
C ARG A 4 -6.64 6.22 -8.17
N ASP A 5 -7.65 5.40 -7.87
CA ASP A 5 -8.33 5.42 -6.58
C ASP A 5 -7.34 4.88 -5.54
N TYR A 6 -6.53 5.79 -4.96
CA TYR A 6 -5.59 5.46 -3.88
C TYR A 6 -6.27 4.73 -2.72
N TYR A 7 -7.56 5.01 -2.50
CA TYR A 7 -8.39 4.30 -1.56
C TYR A 7 -8.55 2.82 -1.94
N GLU A 8 -8.78 2.47 -3.22
CA GLU A 8 -8.84 1.07 -3.67
C GLU A 8 -7.48 0.38 -3.56
N ILE A 9 -6.39 1.07 -3.89
CA ILE A 9 -5.02 0.53 -3.74
C ILE A 9 -4.71 0.21 -2.28
N LEU A 10 -5.14 1.07 -1.37
CA LEU A 10 -5.01 0.85 0.06
C LEU A 10 -6.09 -0.10 0.63
N GLY A 11 -7.08 -0.51 -0.17
CA GLY A 11 -8.21 -1.32 0.31
C GLY A 11 -9.14 -0.59 1.28
N LEU A 12 -9.17 0.74 1.21
CA LEU A 12 -9.93 1.64 2.07
C LEU A 12 -11.15 2.20 1.35
N LYS A 13 -12.17 2.57 2.12
CA LYS A 13 -13.29 3.34 1.60
C LYS A 13 -12.85 4.78 1.34
N LYS A 14 -13.53 5.45 0.41
CA LYS A 14 -13.33 6.88 0.10
C LYS A 14 -13.61 7.79 1.31
N ASP A 15 -14.36 7.26 2.27
CA ASP A 15 -14.72 7.88 3.55
C ASP A 15 -13.78 7.46 4.70
N ALA A 16 -12.67 6.77 4.41
CA ALA A 16 -11.76 6.31 5.44
C ALA A 16 -11.11 7.48 6.17
N ALA A 17 -11.09 7.39 7.51
CA ALA A 17 -10.42 8.37 8.34
C ALA A 17 -8.92 8.44 8.03
N PRO A 18 -8.29 9.63 8.13
CA PRO A 18 -6.86 9.79 7.89
C PRO A 18 -5.98 8.86 8.75
N GLU A 19 -6.46 8.50 9.95
CA GLU A 19 -5.81 7.55 10.85
C GLU A 19 -5.79 6.12 10.27
N GLU A 20 -6.90 5.66 9.67
CA GLU A 20 -7.01 4.36 9.02
C GLU A 20 -6.14 4.29 7.76
N ILE A 21 -6.05 5.38 6.99
CA ILE A 21 -5.14 5.52 5.85
C ILE A 21 -3.70 5.30 6.30
N LYS A 22 -3.27 6.00 7.36
CA LYS A 22 -1.90 5.94 7.87
C LYS A 22 -1.55 4.56 8.44
N LYS A 23 -2.49 3.92 9.14
CA LYS A 23 -2.33 2.58 9.70
C LYS A 23 -2.24 1.51 8.62
N THR A 24 -3.08 1.61 7.59
CA THR A 24 -3.10 0.67 6.47
C THR A 24 -1.87 0.82 5.60
N TYR A 25 -1.47 2.07 5.30
CA TYR A 25 -0.21 2.35 4.61
C TYR A 25 0.99 1.74 5.35
N ARG A 26 1.11 1.95 6.66
CA ARG A 26 2.21 1.33 7.46
C ARG A 26 2.18 -0.20 7.40
N LYS A 27 1.00 -0.81 7.47
CA LYS A 27 0.86 -2.27 7.34
C LYS A 27 1.29 -2.77 5.97
N LEU A 28 0.86 -2.11 4.90
CA LEU A 28 1.22 -2.48 3.53
C LEU A 28 2.71 -2.25 3.27
N ALA A 29 3.25 -1.12 3.74
CA ALA A 29 4.66 -0.80 3.63
C ALA A 29 5.55 -1.84 4.35
N LEU A 30 5.15 -2.31 5.54
CA LEU A 30 5.85 -3.38 6.25
C LEU A 30 5.68 -4.75 5.57
N LYS A 31 4.49 -5.01 5.00
CA LYS A 31 4.17 -6.25 4.30
C LYS A 31 4.95 -6.40 2.99
N TYR A 32 5.15 -5.30 2.26
CA TYR A 32 5.92 -5.27 1.01
C TYR A 32 7.32 -4.68 1.19
N HIS A 33 7.78 -4.53 2.44
CA HIS A 33 9.07 -3.92 2.71
C HIS A 33 10.19 -4.76 2.08
N PRO A 34 11.08 -4.17 1.27
CA PRO A 34 12.15 -4.92 0.60
C PRO A 34 13.13 -5.56 1.59
N ASP A 35 13.27 -4.99 2.79
CA ASP A 35 14.08 -5.57 3.88
C ASP A 35 13.51 -6.89 4.44
N ARG A 36 12.18 -7.10 4.36
CA ARG A 36 11.53 -8.34 4.85
C ARG A 36 11.22 -9.32 3.71
N ASN A 37 11.09 -8.82 2.48
CA ASN A 37 10.83 -9.60 1.27
C ASN A 37 12.01 -9.52 0.29
N SER A 38 13.24 -9.57 0.80
CA SER A 38 14.47 -9.37 -0.01
C SER A 38 14.68 -10.46 -1.08
N SER A 39 13.91 -11.55 -1.05
CA SER A 39 13.93 -12.60 -2.08
C SER A 39 12.79 -12.52 -3.10
N ASP A 40 11.86 -11.57 -2.96
CA ASP A 40 10.66 -11.49 -3.79
C ASP A 40 10.69 -10.23 -4.66
N GLY A 41 11.21 -10.35 -5.88
CA GLY A 41 11.31 -9.23 -6.84
C GLY A 41 9.97 -8.59 -7.20
N ASP A 42 8.85 -9.26 -6.90
CA ASP A 42 7.49 -8.74 -7.06
C ASP A 42 7.09 -7.77 -5.94
N ALA A 43 7.64 -7.93 -4.73
CA ALA A 43 7.39 -7.05 -3.59
C ALA A 43 7.93 -5.63 -3.85
N GLU A 44 9.07 -5.50 -4.54
CA GLU A 44 9.63 -4.19 -4.90
C GLU A 44 8.73 -3.44 -5.90
N LYS A 45 8.13 -4.14 -6.86
CA LYS A 45 7.16 -3.55 -7.80
C LYS A 45 5.91 -3.06 -7.08
N LYS A 46 5.33 -3.88 -6.21
CA LYS A 46 4.15 -3.50 -5.41
C LYS A 46 4.41 -2.39 -4.39
N PHE A 47 5.66 -2.22 -3.95
CA PHE A 47 6.03 -1.13 -3.04
C PHE A 47 6.25 0.21 -3.75
N LYS A 48 6.61 0.20 -5.05
CA LYS A 48 6.87 1.40 -5.86
C LYS A 48 5.63 2.02 -6.52
N GLU A 49 4.50 1.30 -6.58
CA GLU A 49 3.24 1.77 -7.20
C GLU A 49 2.34 2.61 -6.30
#